data_AF-A0A7C4ZRH3-F1
#
_entry.id   AF-A0A7C4ZRH3-F1
#
_cell.length_a   1.000
_cell.length_b   1.000
_cell.length_c   1.000
_cell.angle_alpha   90.00
_cell.angle_beta   90.00
_cell.angle_gamma   90.00
#
_symmetry.space_group_name_H-M   'P 1'
#
loop_
_entity.id
_entity.type
_entity.pdbx_description
1 polymer ?
#
loop_
_entity_poly.entity_id
_entity_poly.type
_entity_poly.pdbx_seq_one_letter_code
_entity_poly.pdbx_strand_id
1 'polypeptide(L)'
;MPERWELIPPPQTRKRTKDSQVSYSNLTGWVNAWYGIKNRKAASDKYTVEENHLKGLPPTYITACTTLKVLREAAEIIKENRPPRGQRGGHFTTQILMEINNQIDRIRRKTL
;
A
#
# COMPACT_ATOMS: atom_id res chain seq x y z
N MET A 1 -21.14 -30.27 -23.54
CA MET A 1 -20.75 -30.44 -22.13
C MET A 1 -19.49 -31.28 -22.10
N PRO A 2 -18.42 -30.88 -21.40
CA PRO A 2 -18.20 -29.55 -20.83
C PRO A 2 -17.94 -28.55 -22.01
N GLU A 3 -17.21 -27.45 -22.00
CA GLU A 3 -16.39 -26.78 -20.99
C GLU A 3 -16.75 -25.29 -20.86
N ARG A 4 -16.40 -24.74 -19.69
CA ARG A 4 -16.32 -23.31 -19.39
C ARG A 4 -14.85 -23.03 -19.20
N TRP A 5 -14.24 -22.23 -20.07
CA TRP A 5 -12.93 -21.63 -19.82
C TRP A 5 -13.05 -20.81 -18.54
N GLU A 6 -12.59 -21.36 -17.42
CA GLU A 6 -12.54 -20.60 -16.19
C GLU A 6 -11.52 -19.48 -16.39
N LEU A 7 -11.99 -18.24 -16.36
CA LEU A 7 -11.16 -17.05 -16.35
C LEU A 7 -10.32 -17.10 -15.07
N ILE A 8 -9.14 -17.74 -15.14
CA ILE A 8 -8.14 -17.69 -14.08
C ILE A 8 -7.85 -16.20 -13.87
N PRO A 9 -8.26 -15.60 -12.74
CA PRO A 9 -7.96 -14.19 -12.51
C PRO A 9 -6.43 -14.06 -12.50
N PRO A 10 -5.86 -13.02 -13.14
CA PRO A 10 -4.42 -12.88 -13.23
C PRO A 10 -3.83 -12.97 -11.82
N PRO A 11 -2.76 -13.78 -11.62
CA PRO A 11 -2.32 -14.14 -10.28
C PRO A 11 -2.04 -12.88 -9.47
N GLN A 12 -2.82 -12.67 -8.40
CA GLN A 12 -2.67 -11.52 -7.50
C GLN A 12 -1.23 -11.52 -6.99
N THR A 13 -0.39 -10.68 -7.61
CA THR A 13 1.04 -10.94 -7.62
C THR A 13 1.61 -10.60 -6.25
N ARG A 14 1.78 -11.62 -5.41
CA ARG A 14 2.09 -11.45 -3.99
C ARG A 14 3.41 -10.69 -3.83
N LYS A 15 3.33 -9.42 -3.47
CA LYS A 15 4.48 -8.58 -3.21
C LYS A 15 5.12 -9.00 -1.91
N ARG A 16 6.44 -9.04 -1.87
CA ARG A 16 7.24 -9.19 -0.65
C ARG A 16 7.96 -7.88 -0.41
N THR A 17 7.97 -7.40 0.83
CA THR A 17 8.81 -6.26 1.23
C THR A 17 10.26 -6.64 0.99
N LYS A 18 11.02 -5.80 0.28
CA LYS A 18 12.44 -6.07 0.07
C LYS A 18 13.14 -6.17 1.44
N ASP A 19 14.04 -7.13 1.57
CA ASP A 19 14.82 -7.38 2.79
C ASP A 19 13.94 -7.82 4.01
N SER A 20 12.76 -8.39 3.75
CA SER A 20 11.88 -8.96 4.80
C SER A 20 11.03 -10.13 4.28
N GLN A 21 10.63 -11.04 5.17
CA GLN A 21 9.69 -12.13 4.85
C GLN A 21 8.22 -11.69 4.78
N VAL A 22 7.93 -10.41 5.08
CA VAL A 22 6.57 -9.87 5.09
C VAL A 22 6.06 -9.71 3.65
N SER A 23 4.92 -10.35 3.37
CA SER A 23 4.30 -10.37 2.04
C SER A 23 2.82 -10.00 2.09
N TYR A 24 2.34 -9.38 1.02
CA TYR A 24 1.01 -8.78 0.91
C TYR A 24 0.50 -8.87 -0.55
N SER A 25 -0.81 -8.98 -0.74
CA SER A 25 -1.47 -9.10 -2.05
C SER A 25 -2.50 -8.00 -2.34
N ASN A 26 -2.77 -7.14 -1.36
CA ASN A 26 -3.72 -6.03 -1.44
C ASN A 26 -3.36 -4.95 -0.39
N LEU A 27 -4.07 -3.81 -0.40
CA LEU A 27 -3.79 -2.68 0.50
C LEU A 27 -3.98 -3.02 1.98
N THR A 28 -4.97 -3.84 2.34
CA THR A 28 -5.18 -4.29 3.74
C THR A 28 -3.99 -5.12 4.23
N GLY A 29 -3.51 -6.03 3.40
CA GLY A 29 -2.30 -6.81 3.67
C GLY A 29 -1.05 -5.95 3.80
N TRP A 30 -0.96 -4.85 3.03
CA TRP A 30 0.12 -3.86 3.13
C TRP A 30 0.06 -3.09 4.47
N VAL A 31 -1.12 -2.61 4.88
CA VAL A 31 -1.31 -1.95 6.19
C VAL A 31 -0.95 -2.89 7.36
N ASN A 32 -1.43 -4.14 7.33
CA ASN A 32 -1.08 -5.15 8.35
C ASN A 32 0.43 -5.46 8.35
N ALA A 33 1.04 -5.51 7.17
CA ALA A 33 2.47 -5.71 6.99
C ALA A 33 3.29 -4.57 7.60
N TRP A 34 2.87 -3.31 7.44
CA TRP A 34 3.51 -2.15 8.05
C TRP A 34 3.57 -2.27 9.58
N TYR A 35 2.44 -2.53 10.25
CA TYR A 35 2.42 -2.71 11.71
C TYR A 35 3.29 -3.90 12.16
N GLY A 36 3.29 -4.99 11.39
CA GLY A 36 4.18 -6.14 11.61
C GLY A 36 5.67 -5.80 11.51
N ILE A 37 6.07 -4.86 10.64
CA ILE A 37 7.44 -4.33 10.55
C ILE A 37 7.71 -3.36 11.71
N LYS A 38 6.79 -2.42 11.97
CA LYS A 38 6.94 -1.36 12.96
C LYS A 38 7.07 -1.89 14.39
N ASN A 39 6.41 -3.01 14.69
CA ASN A 39 6.47 -3.68 15.99
C ASN A 39 7.65 -4.64 16.17
N ARG A 40 8.53 -4.82 15.16
CA ARG A 40 9.77 -5.60 15.35
C ARG A 40 10.70 -4.92 16.37
N LYS A 41 11.45 -5.75 17.10
CA LYS A 41 12.58 -5.31 17.93
C LYS A 41 13.52 -4.41 17.12
N ALA A 42 14.19 -3.48 17.80
CA ALA A 42 15.17 -2.61 17.17
C ALA A 42 16.27 -3.45 16.51
N ALA A 43 16.49 -3.22 15.22
CA ALA A 43 17.49 -3.85 14.39
C ALA A 43 18.04 -2.78 13.43
N SER A 44 19.31 -2.90 13.03
CA SER A 44 20.01 -1.91 12.21
C SER A 44 19.39 -1.72 10.82
N ASP A 45 18.74 -2.75 10.29
CA ASP A 45 18.04 -2.76 9.00
C ASP A 45 16.60 -2.22 9.07
N LYS A 46 16.03 -2.02 10.27
CA LYS A 46 14.59 -1.74 10.45
C LYS A 46 14.11 -0.54 9.63
N TYR A 47 14.86 0.57 9.64
CA TYR A 47 14.53 1.76 8.86
C TYR A 47 14.59 1.52 7.34
N THR A 48 15.54 0.71 6.87
CA THR A 48 15.64 0.30 5.47
C THR A 48 14.45 -0.58 5.07
N VAL A 49 14.03 -1.50 5.93
CA VAL A 49 12.85 -2.35 5.70
C VAL A 49 11.55 -1.54 5.71
N GLU A 50 11.42 -0.56 6.62
CA GLU A 50 10.31 0.40 6.62
C GLU A 50 10.28 1.21 5.31
N GLU A 51 11.40 1.80 4.89
CA GLU A 51 11.47 2.58 3.65
C GLU A 51 11.18 1.73 2.39
N ASN A 52 11.75 0.52 2.32
CA ASN A 52 11.48 -0.47 1.27
C ASN A 52 9.99 -0.87 1.21
N HIS A 53 9.29 -0.91 2.35
CA HIS A 53 7.86 -1.22 2.41
C HIS A 53 7.01 -0.09 1.83
N LEU A 54 7.36 1.17 2.16
CA LEU A 54 6.71 2.37 1.66
C LEU A 54 6.94 2.54 0.15
N LYS A 55 8.18 2.34 -0.33
CA LYS A 55 8.53 2.33 -1.77
C LYS A 55 7.90 1.16 -2.53
N GLY A 56 7.61 0.05 -1.86
CA GLY A 56 7.09 -1.17 -2.46
C GLY A 56 5.60 -1.16 -2.81
N LEU A 57 4.82 -0.20 -2.27
CA LEU A 57 3.37 -0.11 -2.42
C LEU A 57 2.96 0.06 -3.90
N PRO A 58 2.25 -0.91 -4.52
CA PRO A 58 1.79 -0.79 -5.89
C PRO A 58 0.57 0.15 -6.02
N PRO A 59 0.55 1.09 -6.99
CA PRO A 59 -0.64 1.89 -7.33
C PRO A 59 -1.90 1.05 -7.60
N THR A 60 -1.73 -0.16 -8.13
CA THR A 60 -2.82 -1.11 -8.38
C THR A 60 -3.51 -1.56 -7.10
N TYR A 61 -2.82 -1.64 -5.96
CA TYR A 61 -3.44 -1.99 -4.67
C TYR A 61 -4.26 -0.83 -4.09
N ILE A 62 -3.85 0.41 -4.34
CA ILE A 62 -4.61 1.60 -3.95
C ILE A 62 -5.89 1.70 -4.80
N THR A 63 -5.74 1.69 -6.12
CA THR A 63 -6.85 1.82 -7.08
C THR A 63 -7.85 0.65 -7.07
N ALA A 64 -7.43 -0.55 -6.65
CA ALA A 64 -8.32 -1.69 -6.43
C ALA A 64 -9.00 -1.68 -5.04
N CYS A 65 -8.52 -0.90 -4.07
CA CYS A 65 -9.12 -0.86 -2.74
C CYS A 65 -10.45 -0.11 -2.75
N THR A 66 -11.51 -0.73 -2.24
CA THR A 66 -12.85 -0.13 -2.09
C THR A 66 -13.16 0.32 -0.66
N THR A 67 -12.31 -0.01 0.31
CA THR A 67 -12.56 0.22 1.74
C THR A 67 -11.97 1.55 2.20
N LEU A 68 -12.83 2.55 2.43
CA LEU A 68 -12.41 3.88 2.90
C LEU A 68 -11.56 3.86 4.19
N LYS A 69 -11.82 2.93 5.10
CA LYS A 69 -11.02 2.77 6.33
C LYS A 69 -9.55 2.46 5.99
N VAL A 70 -9.32 1.44 5.16
CA VAL A 70 -7.97 0.97 4.79
C VAL A 70 -7.21 2.03 3.99
N LEU A 71 -7.91 2.77 3.10
CA LEU A 71 -7.32 3.90 2.37
C LEU A 71 -6.87 5.03 3.32
N ARG A 72 -7.68 5.38 4.32
CA ARG A 72 -7.30 6.38 5.34
C ARG A 72 -6.13 5.91 6.20
N GLU A 73 -6.15 4.66 6.63
CA GLU A 73 -5.09 4.04 7.44
C GLU A 73 -3.74 4.02 6.68
N ALA A 74 -3.77 3.65 5.40
CA ALA A 74 -2.61 3.77 4.52
C ALA A 74 -2.15 5.24 4.32
N ALA A 75 -3.07 6.19 4.22
CA ALA A 75 -2.70 7.61 4.13
C ALA A 75 -2.01 8.13 5.40
N GLU A 76 -2.44 7.73 6.60
CA GLU A 76 -1.77 8.15 7.84
C GLU A 76 -0.35 7.56 7.94
N ILE A 77 -0.18 6.27 7.63
CA ILE A 77 1.16 5.63 7.55
C ILE A 77 2.09 6.41 6.59
N ILE A 78 1.60 6.79 5.40
CA ILE A 78 2.42 7.56 4.45
C ILE A 78 2.65 9.01 4.93
N LYS A 79 1.72 9.62 5.67
CA LYS A 79 1.89 10.97 6.25
C LYS A 79 2.88 11.02 7.40
N GLU A 80 2.97 9.97 8.21
CA GLU A 80 3.93 9.85 9.31
C GLU A 80 5.37 9.74 8.78
N ASN A 81 5.56 9.03 7.66
CA ASN A 81 6.88 8.73 7.09
C ASN A 81 7.27 9.65 5.91
N ARG A 82 6.56 10.75 5.69
CA ARG A 82 6.90 11.73 4.64
C ARG A 82 8.03 12.67 5.08
N PRO A 83 8.90 13.13 4.16
CA PRO A 83 9.93 14.10 4.49
C PRO A 83 9.34 15.48 4.88
N PRO A 84 10.17 16.37 5.48
CA PRO A 84 9.79 17.75 5.82
C PRO A 84 9.21 18.53 4.63
N ARG A 85 8.40 19.57 4.90
CA ARG A 85 7.59 20.27 3.87
C ARG A 85 8.40 20.72 2.64
N GLY A 86 9.63 21.21 2.83
CA GLY A 86 10.51 21.65 1.75
C GLY A 86 11.14 20.54 0.90
N GLN A 87 11.08 19.28 1.33
CA GLN A 87 11.70 18.11 0.67
C GLN A 87 10.67 17.16 0.02
N ARG A 88 9.41 17.58 -0.11
CA ARG A 88 8.31 16.74 -0.65
C ARG A 88 8.17 16.78 -2.16
N GLY A 89 8.81 17.74 -2.84
CA GLY A 89 8.81 17.86 -4.29
C GLY A 89 9.41 16.60 -4.93
N GLY A 90 8.66 15.94 -5.81
CA GLY A 90 9.09 14.68 -6.45
C GLY A 90 9.16 13.45 -5.53
N HIS A 91 8.92 13.57 -4.22
CA HIS A 91 9.05 12.43 -3.30
C HIS A 91 7.89 11.43 -3.49
N PHE A 92 8.22 10.12 -3.48
CA PHE A 92 7.27 9.04 -3.80
C PHE A 92 6.02 9.03 -2.89
N THR A 93 6.17 9.39 -1.61
CA THR A 93 5.04 9.51 -0.66
C THR A 93 3.99 10.53 -1.11
N THR A 94 4.40 11.57 -1.85
CA THR A 94 3.49 12.61 -2.36
C THR A 94 2.61 12.04 -3.48
N GLN A 95 3.17 11.21 -4.37
CA GLN A 95 2.41 10.52 -5.41
C GLN A 95 1.43 9.51 -4.81
N ILE A 96 1.89 8.68 -3.86
CA ILE A 96 1.05 7.71 -3.15
C ILE A 96 -0.15 8.40 -2.46
N LEU A 97 0.06 9.51 -1.75
CA LEU A 97 -1.03 10.24 -1.11
C LEU A 97 -2.04 10.81 -2.11
N MET A 98 -1.58 11.27 -3.27
CA MET A 98 -2.45 11.74 -4.34
C MET A 98 -3.32 10.60 -4.88
N GLU A 99 -2.76 9.41 -5.12
CA GLU A 99 -3.52 8.22 -5.57
C GLU A 99 -4.56 7.78 -4.52
N ILE A 100 -4.19 7.76 -3.23
CA ILE A 100 -5.10 7.40 -2.14
C ILE A 100 -6.29 8.39 -2.07
N ASN A 101 -6.02 9.69 -2.13
CA ASN A 101 -7.07 10.71 -2.13
C ASN A 101 -7.99 10.58 -3.35
N ASN A 102 -7.41 10.42 -4.55
CA ASN A 102 -8.16 10.21 -5.79
C ASN A 102 -9.09 9.00 -5.70
N GLN A 103 -8.65 7.90 -5.08
CA GLN A 103 -9.48 6.72 -4.86
C GLN A 103 -10.57 6.94 -3.80
N ILE A 104 -10.26 7.63 -2.70
CA ILE A 104 -11.27 8.01 -1.67
C ILE A 104 -12.40 8.82 -2.32
N ASP A 105 -12.06 9.81 -3.15
CA ASP A 105 -13.06 10.65 -3.83
C ASP A 105 -13.76 9.94 -4.99
N ARG A 106 -13.13 8.91 -5.57
CA ARG A 106 -13.80 7.99 -6.52
C ARG A 106 -14.84 7.10 -5.82
N ILE A 107 -14.54 6.59 -4.62
CA ILE A 107 -15.47 5.78 -3.83
C ILE A 107 -16.65 6.65 -3.38
N ARG A 108 -16.37 7.84 -2.80
CA ARG A 108 -17.41 8.79 -2.39
C ARG A 108 -18.41 9.11 -3.51
N ARG A 109 -17.91 9.39 -4.72
CA ARG A 109 -18.73 9.65 -5.91
C ARG A 109 -19.53 8.44 -6.44
N LYS A 110 -19.26 7.22 -5.95
CA LYS A 110 -20.00 5.99 -6.28
C LYS A 110 -21.00 5.57 -5.20
N THR A 111 -21.00 6.25 -4.05
CA THR A 111 -21.89 5.97 -2.90
C THR A 111 -22.93 7.09 -2.71
N LEU A 112 -22.85 8.13 -3.54
CA LEU A 112 -23.89 9.13 -3.79
C LEU A 112 -24.70 8.72 -5.02
#